data_AF-A0A954TDU7-F1
#
_entry.id   AF-A0A954TDU7-F1
#
_cell.length_a   1.000
_cell.length_b   1.000
_cell.length_c   1.000
_cell.angle_alpha   90.00
_cell.angle_beta   90.00
_cell.angle_gamma   90.00
#
_symmetry.space_group_name_H-M   'P 1'
#
loop_
_entity.id
_entity.type
_entity.pdbx_description
1 polymer ?
#
loop_
_entity_poly.entity_id
_entity_poly.type
_entity_poly.pdbx_seq_one_letter_code
_entity_poly.pdbx_strand_id
1 'polypeptide(L)'
;MPRENPPPADSDTGNQNEHDAPRAIAGIGASAGGVAALKTFFTHVPADSGLAWVVVVHLSPDHESQLAELLQPHVRIPVQQVTQSTRLRANQVYIIPPDANLNAIDSHLRLTELEKRVRERAQIDHFFRTL
;
A
#
# COMPACT_ATOMS: atom_id res chain seq x y z
N MET A 1 -33.20 44.88 19.15
CA MET A 1 -32.47 43.91 20.00
C MET A 1 -32.52 42.55 19.32
N PRO A 2 -31.42 42.05 18.73
CA PRO A 2 -31.37 40.70 18.17
C PRO A 2 -31.14 39.65 19.27
N ARG A 3 -31.79 38.49 19.18
CA ARG A 3 -31.51 37.33 20.04
C ARG A 3 -30.32 36.59 19.45
N GLU A 4 -29.20 36.53 20.17
CA GLU A 4 -28.07 35.67 19.84
C GLU A 4 -28.49 34.20 20.02
N ASN A 5 -28.30 33.39 18.99
CA ASN A 5 -28.34 31.94 19.11
C ASN A 5 -27.09 31.50 19.89
N PRO A 6 -27.20 30.53 20.82
CA PRO A 6 -26.01 29.95 21.44
C PRO A 6 -25.17 29.23 20.37
N PRO A 7 -23.83 29.20 20.53
CA PRO A 7 -22.94 28.51 19.60
C PRO A 7 -23.29 27.01 19.57
N PRO A 8 -23.18 26.34 18.41
CA PRO A 8 -23.38 24.90 18.32
C PRO A 8 -22.36 24.20 19.23
N ALA A 9 -22.87 23.27 20.04
CA ALA A 9 -22.08 22.44 20.93
C ALA A 9 -20.91 21.81 20.19
N ASP A 10 -19.74 21.85 20.82
CA ASP A 10 -18.53 21.17 20.41
C ASP A 10 -18.87 19.76 19.96
N SER A 11 -18.81 19.55 18.64
CA SER A 11 -18.76 18.21 18.07
C SER A 11 -17.46 17.59 18.52
N ASP A 12 -17.55 16.82 19.60
CA ASP A 12 -16.61 15.79 20.01
C ASP A 12 -16.15 15.03 18.75
N THR A 13 -15.06 15.51 18.15
CA THR A 13 -14.44 14.92 16.97
C THR A 13 -13.57 13.79 17.50
N GLY A 14 -14.24 12.80 18.09
CA GLY A 14 -13.63 11.59 18.60
C GLY A 14 -12.87 10.92 17.48
N ASN A 15 -11.56 10.90 17.65
CA ASN A 15 -10.51 10.15 16.97
C ASN A 15 -10.99 8.87 16.22
N GLN A 16 -11.50 8.99 15.00
CA GLN A 16 -11.85 7.84 14.13
C GLN A 16 -10.61 7.24 13.41
N ASN A 17 -9.39 7.67 13.73
CA ASN A 17 -8.18 7.41 12.93
C ASN A 17 -7.18 6.40 13.55
N GLU A 18 -7.51 5.78 14.68
CA GLU A 18 -6.68 4.73 15.32
C GLU A 18 -7.08 3.31 14.89
N HIS A 19 -8.34 3.09 14.51
CA HIS A 19 -8.84 1.77 14.08
C HIS A 19 -8.47 1.37 12.64
N ASP A 20 -7.87 2.28 11.86
CA ASP A 20 -7.49 2.04 10.47
C ASP A 20 -6.04 1.52 10.33
N ALA A 21 -5.28 1.48 11.43
CA ALA A 21 -3.89 1.01 11.41
C ALA A 21 -3.81 -0.52 11.26
N PRO A 22 -2.94 -1.04 10.37
CA PRO A 22 -2.78 -2.48 10.21
C PRO A 22 -2.14 -3.11 11.44
N ARG A 23 -2.56 -4.35 11.78
CA ARG A 23 -1.96 -5.14 12.86
C ARG A 23 -0.54 -5.59 12.54
N ALA A 24 -0.24 -5.77 11.26
CA ALA A 24 1.08 -6.08 10.73
C ALA A 24 1.14 -5.72 9.24
N ILE A 25 2.37 -5.56 8.74
CA ILE A 25 2.65 -5.34 7.32
C ILE A 25 3.15 -6.66 6.73
N ALA A 26 2.54 -7.11 5.65
CA ALA A 26 2.96 -8.29 4.90
C ALA A 26 3.59 -7.86 3.57
N GLY A 27 4.91 -8.00 3.46
CA GLY A 27 5.65 -7.76 2.22
C GLY A 27 5.67 -9.00 1.31
N ILE A 28 5.33 -8.84 0.04
CA ILE A 28 5.39 -9.89 -0.97
C ILE A 28 6.30 -9.46 -2.11
N GLY A 29 7.36 -10.24 -2.35
CA GLY A 29 8.29 -10.06 -3.47
C GLY A 29 8.01 -11.05 -4.58
N ALA A 30 7.97 -10.59 -5.83
CA ALA A 30 7.77 -11.44 -7.00
C ALA A 30 8.57 -10.92 -8.22
N SER A 31 8.65 -11.74 -9.29
CA SER A 31 9.31 -11.37 -10.55
C SER A 31 8.42 -11.74 -11.75
N ALA A 32 8.99 -11.90 -12.95
CA ALA A 32 8.30 -12.06 -14.24
C ALA A 32 7.19 -13.13 -14.28
N GLY A 33 7.31 -14.21 -13.50
CA GLY A 33 6.30 -15.28 -13.43
C GLY A 33 5.32 -15.17 -12.26
N GLY A 34 5.51 -14.21 -11.35
CA GLY A 34 4.80 -14.19 -10.07
C GLY A 34 3.38 -13.62 -10.13
N VAL A 35 3.00 -12.93 -11.21
CA VAL A 35 1.68 -12.28 -11.30
C VAL A 35 0.54 -13.30 -11.24
N ALA A 36 0.66 -14.45 -11.90
CA ALA A 36 -0.33 -15.51 -11.81
C ALA A 36 -0.46 -16.06 -10.37
N ALA A 37 0.67 -16.23 -9.69
CA ALA A 37 0.69 -16.66 -8.29
C ALA A 37 0.04 -15.62 -7.36
N LEU A 38 0.31 -14.32 -7.57
CA LEU A 38 -0.31 -13.24 -6.82
C LEU A 38 -1.84 -13.23 -6.99
N LYS A 39 -2.33 -13.42 -8.22
CA LYS A 39 -3.78 -13.54 -8.47
C LYS A 39 -4.39 -14.68 -7.66
N THR A 40 -3.84 -15.89 -7.76
CA THR A 40 -4.32 -17.06 -7.02
C THR A 40 -4.19 -16.89 -5.50
N PHE A 41 -3.14 -16.23 -5.03
CA PHE A 41 -2.96 -15.94 -3.62
C PHE A 41 -4.07 -15.02 -3.11
N PHE A 42 -4.29 -13.88 -3.77
CA PHE A 42 -5.25 -12.88 -3.32
C PHE A 42 -6.71 -13.33 -3.41
N THR A 43 -7.07 -14.31 -4.25
CA THR A 43 -8.44 -14.88 -4.24
C THR A 43 -8.79 -15.56 -2.92
N HIS A 44 -7.79 -15.96 -2.14
CA HIS A 44 -7.94 -16.62 -0.84
C HIS A 44 -7.70 -15.68 0.35
N VAL A 45 -7.30 -14.43 0.10
CA VAL A 45 -7.08 -13.45 1.17
C VAL A 45 -8.43 -12.93 1.68
N PRO A 46 -8.71 -13.03 3.00
CA PRO A 46 -9.94 -12.50 3.58
C PRO A 46 -9.93 -10.96 3.57
N ALA A 47 -11.10 -10.36 3.40
CA ALA A 47 -11.23 -8.90 3.29
C ALA A 47 -11.00 -8.17 4.62
N ASP A 48 -11.06 -8.89 5.73
CA ASP A 48 -10.92 -8.44 7.11
C ASP A 48 -9.63 -8.98 7.78
N SER A 49 -8.62 -9.31 6.97
CA SER A 49 -7.31 -9.81 7.44
C SER A 49 -6.66 -8.94 8.54
N GLY A 50 -6.98 -7.65 8.61
CA GLY A 50 -6.35 -6.67 9.49
C GLY A 50 -4.92 -6.31 9.08
N LEU A 51 -4.47 -6.76 7.90
CA LEU A 51 -3.11 -6.59 7.40
C LEU A 51 -3.03 -5.50 6.32
N ALA A 52 -1.89 -4.83 6.25
CA ALA A 52 -1.49 -4.06 5.07
C ALA A 52 -0.58 -4.94 4.22
N TRP A 53 -0.95 -5.14 2.96
CA TRP A 53 -0.16 -5.93 2.01
C TRP A 53 0.67 -5.00 1.15
N VAL A 54 1.98 -5.23 1.05
CA VAL A 54 2.85 -4.45 0.18
C VAL A 54 3.49 -5.39 -0.82
N VAL A 55 3.18 -5.21 -2.10
CA VAL A 55 3.62 -6.07 -3.19
C VAL A 55 4.68 -5.36 -4.01
N VAL A 56 5.83 -6.03 -4.13
CA VAL A 56 7.00 -5.61 -4.88
C VAL A 56 7.19 -6.62 -6.00
N VAL A 57 7.03 -6.19 -7.26
CA VAL A 57 7.27 -7.07 -8.40
C VAL A 57 8.28 -6.41 -9.32
N HIS A 58 9.37 -7.11 -9.63
CA HIS A 58 10.23 -6.72 -10.75
C HIS A 58 9.60 -7.24 -12.05
N LEU A 59 8.97 -6.37 -12.84
CA LEU A 59 8.52 -6.68 -14.21
C LEU A 59 9.28 -5.81 -15.22
N SER A 60 9.05 -6.03 -16.52
CA SER A 60 9.54 -5.04 -17.50
C SER A 60 8.73 -3.75 -17.35
N PRO A 61 9.33 -2.57 -17.59
CA PRO A 61 8.66 -1.26 -17.40
C PRO A 61 7.30 -1.16 -18.11
N ASP A 62 7.16 -1.83 -19.25
CA ASP A 62 5.93 -1.86 -20.05
C ASP A 62 4.76 -2.60 -19.37
N HIS A 63 5.04 -3.49 -18.40
CA HIS A 63 4.04 -4.30 -17.69
C HIS A 63 3.80 -3.86 -16.24
N GLU A 64 4.68 -3.04 -15.66
CA GLU A 64 4.61 -2.62 -14.24
C GLU A 64 3.42 -1.67 -13.96
N SER A 65 3.12 -0.79 -14.91
CA SER A 65 2.17 0.33 -14.70
C SER A 65 0.70 -0.10 -14.54
N GLN A 66 0.36 -1.36 -14.82
CA GLN A 66 -1.02 -1.88 -14.77
C GLN A 66 -1.23 -2.96 -13.70
N LEU A 67 -0.22 -3.24 -12.86
CA LEU A 67 -0.31 -4.37 -11.93
C LEU A 67 -1.46 -4.22 -10.91
N ALA A 68 -1.71 -3.00 -10.43
CA ALA A 68 -2.83 -2.74 -9.53
C ALA A 68 -4.19 -3.09 -10.19
N GLU A 69 -4.38 -2.67 -11.44
CA GLU A 69 -5.60 -2.94 -12.23
C GLU A 69 -5.73 -4.44 -12.56
N LEU A 70 -4.62 -5.12 -12.82
CA LEU A 70 -4.60 -6.56 -13.11
C LEU A 70 -4.91 -7.42 -11.88
N LEU A 71 -4.54 -6.96 -10.69
CA LEU A 71 -4.77 -7.67 -9.42
C LEU A 71 -6.15 -7.38 -8.83
N GLN A 72 -6.66 -6.16 -8.94
CA GLN A 72 -7.92 -5.75 -8.31
C GLN A 72 -9.09 -6.72 -8.53
N PRO A 73 -9.32 -7.32 -9.72
CA PRO A 73 -10.41 -8.28 -9.93
C PRO A 73 -10.31 -9.57 -9.09
N HIS A 74 -9.13 -9.88 -8.58
CA HIS A 74 -8.83 -11.08 -7.80
C HIS A 74 -8.70 -10.80 -6.30
N VAL A 75 -8.86 -9.55 -5.88
CA VAL A 75 -8.61 -9.07 -4.52
C VAL A 75 -9.88 -8.44 -3.97
N ARG A 76 -10.31 -8.86 -2.78
CA ARG A 76 -11.56 -8.37 -2.14
C ARG A 76 -11.41 -7.02 -1.44
N ILE A 77 -10.17 -6.55 -1.31
CA ILE A 77 -9.77 -5.30 -0.67
C ILE A 77 -9.18 -4.34 -1.71
N PRO A 78 -9.13 -3.03 -1.43
CA PRO A 78 -8.60 -2.06 -2.38
C PRO A 78 -7.13 -2.33 -2.72
N VAL A 79 -6.80 -2.28 -4.01
CA VAL A 79 -5.45 -2.36 -4.54
C VAL A 79 -5.06 -0.98 -5.06
N GLN A 80 -3.98 -0.41 -4.54
CA GLN A 80 -3.53 0.93 -4.88
C GLN A 80 -2.04 0.92 -5.23
N GLN A 81 -1.68 1.53 -6.36
CA GLN A 81 -0.27 1.85 -6.63
C GLN A 81 0.15 3.07 -5.79
N VAL A 82 1.28 2.95 -5.10
CA VAL A 82 1.84 4.05 -4.32
C VAL A 82 2.47 5.06 -5.28
N THR A 83 2.01 6.30 -5.28
CA THR A 83 2.56 7.38 -6.13
C THR A 83 3.13 8.54 -5.32
N GLN A 84 2.88 8.55 -4.01
CA GLN A 84 3.31 9.56 -3.06
C GLN A 84 3.40 8.94 -1.67
N SER A 85 3.87 9.72 -0.68
CA SER A 85 3.84 9.28 0.72
C SER A 85 2.42 8.86 1.12
N THR A 86 2.25 7.59 1.46
CA THR A 86 0.95 6.97 1.69
C THR A 86 0.93 6.33 3.07
N ARG A 87 -0.06 6.66 3.88
CA ARG A 87 -0.26 6.02 5.19
C ARG A 87 -0.74 4.58 4.98
N LEU A 88 -0.11 3.63 5.67
CA LEU A 88 -0.52 2.23 5.66
C LEU A 88 -1.85 2.07 6.42
N ARG A 89 -2.78 1.36 5.80
CA ARG A 89 -4.10 1.03 6.36
C ARG A 89 -4.32 -0.47 6.36
N ALA A 90 -5.08 -0.93 7.34
CA ALA A 90 -5.55 -2.31 7.39
C ALA A 90 -6.41 -2.64 6.17
N ASN A 91 -6.39 -3.90 5.75
CA ASN A 91 -7.22 -4.42 4.66
C ASN A 91 -7.00 -3.66 3.34
N GLN A 92 -5.74 -3.39 3.01
CA GLN A 92 -5.38 -2.71 1.77
C GLN A 92 -4.13 -3.35 1.15
N VAL A 93 -4.08 -3.36 -0.18
CA VAL A 93 -2.91 -3.80 -0.96
C VAL A 93 -2.26 -2.58 -1.61
N TYR A 94 -0.96 -2.46 -1.41
CA TYR A 94 -0.12 -1.42 -1.97
C TYR A 94 0.85 -2.02 -2.98
N ILE A 95 0.87 -1.46 -4.19
CA ILE A 95 1.79 -1.86 -5.26
C ILE A 95 2.88 -0.80 -5.38
N ILE A 96 4.14 -1.22 -5.38
CA ILE A 96 5.27 -0.33 -5.63
C ILE A 96 5.26 0.08 -7.11
N PRO A 97 5.43 1.39 -7.42
CA PRO A 97 5.49 1.85 -8.80
C PRO A 97 6.82 1.42 -9.47
N PRO A 98 6.86 1.37 -10.81
CA PRO A 98 8.11 1.17 -11.55
C PRO A 98 9.17 2.18 -11.14
N ASP A 99 10.45 1.76 -11.19
CA ASP A 99 11.62 2.64 -11.02
C ASP A 99 11.72 3.40 -9.68
N ALA A 100 11.00 2.99 -8.63
CA ALA A 100 11.11 3.59 -7.29
C ALA A 100 11.51 2.58 -6.22
N ASN A 101 12.20 3.07 -5.20
CA ASN A 101 12.38 2.35 -3.95
C ASN A 101 11.27 2.74 -2.97
N LEU A 102 10.66 1.76 -2.32
CA LEU A 102 9.70 1.97 -1.25
C LEU A 102 10.37 1.73 0.10
N ASN A 103 10.19 2.66 1.03
CA ASN A 103 10.57 2.51 2.43
C ASN A 103 9.31 2.51 3.29
N ALA A 104 9.21 1.58 4.23
CA ALA A 104 8.25 1.68 5.33
C ALA A 104 8.91 2.44 6.49
N ILE A 105 8.35 3.60 6.89
CA ILE A 105 8.87 4.41 8.00
C ILE A 105 7.69 4.80 8.89
N ASP A 106 7.76 4.42 10.17
CA ASP A 106 6.78 4.60 11.26
C ASP A 106 5.39 4.01 11.00
N SER A 107 4.73 4.42 9.93
CA SER A 107 3.39 3.98 9.48
C SER A 107 3.08 4.40 8.04
N HIS A 108 4.09 4.89 7.32
CA HIS A 108 3.94 5.44 5.98
C HIS A 108 4.87 4.73 5.01
N LEU A 109 4.35 4.50 3.80
CA LEU A 109 5.14 4.13 2.64
C LEU A 109 5.67 5.41 1.99
N ARG A 110 6.99 5.53 1.89
CA ARG A 110 7.67 6.64 1.24
C ARG A 110 8.43 6.16 0.02
N LEU A 111 8.18 6.81 -1.11
CA LEU A 111 8.94 6.59 -2.33
C LEU A 111 10.25 7.38 -2.27
N THR A 112 11.31 6.73 -2.69
CA THR A 112 12.63 7.34 -2.92
C THR A 112 13.09 6.99 -4.33
N GLU A 113 13.82 7.90 -4.97
CA GLU A 113 14.33 7.66 -6.31
C GLU A 113 15.30 6.47 -6.31
N LEU A 114 15.13 5.58 -7.29
CA LEU A 114 16.02 4.45 -7.50
C LEU A 114 17.33 4.96 -8.11
N GLU A 115 18.43 4.94 -7.34
CA GLU A 115 19.75 5.25 -7.88
C GLU A 115 20.03 4.34 -9.10
N LYS A 116 20.48 4.93 -10.22
CA LYS A 116 20.70 4.23 -11.50
C LYS A 116 21.54 2.95 -11.40
N ARG A 117 22.39 2.80 -10.36
CA ARG A 117 23.22 1.61 -10.11
C ARG A 117 22.48 0.43 -9.48
N VAL A 118 21.35 0.66 -8.80
CA VAL A 118 20.60 -0.37 -8.06
C VAL A 118 19.47 -0.98 -8.90
N ARG A 119 19.24 -0.41 -10.10
CA ARG A 119 18.11 -0.68 -11.00
C ARG A 119 17.85 -2.14 -11.34
N GLU A 120 18.85 -3.02 -11.20
CA GLU A 120 18.72 -4.40 -11.69
C GLU A 120 18.51 -5.48 -10.61
N ARG A 121 18.74 -5.25 -9.30
CA ARG A 121 18.85 -6.40 -8.37
C ARG A 121 18.34 -6.27 -6.93
N ALA A 122 17.77 -5.14 -6.49
CA ALA A 122 17.58 -4.98 -5.04
C ALA A 122 16.28 -4.32 -4.54
N GLN A 123 15.24 -4.06 -5.34
CA GLN A 123 14.05 -3.37 -4.78
C GLN A 123 13.31 -4.24 -3.75
N ILE A 124 13.18 -5.54 -3.99
CA ILE A 124 12.59 -6.49 -3.03
C ILE A 124 13.41 -6.50 -1.74
N ASP A 125 14.73 -6.71 -1.84
CA ASP A 125 15.64 -6.75 -0.69
C ASP A 125 15.71 -5.41 0.05
N HIS A 126 15.64 -4.29 -0.67
CA HIS A 126 15.63 -2.95 -0.09
C HIS A 126 14.35 -2.74 0.73
N PHE A 127 13.19 -3.05 0.16
CA PHE A 127 11.94 -2.93 0.88
C PHE A 127 11.91 -3.83 2.13
N PHE A 128 12.32 -5.10 2.00
CA PHE A 128 12.34 -6.03 3.14
C PHE A 128 13.29 -5.62 4.28
N ARG A 129 14.34 -4.84 4.01
CA ARG A 129 15.20 -4.26 5.06
C ARG A 129 14.57 -3.09 5.80
N THR A 130 13.48 -2.53 5.29
CA THR A 130 12.79 -1.35 5.86
C THR A 130 11.50 -1.68 6.58
N LEU A 131 11.03 -2.92 6.47
CA LEU A 131 9.89 -3.46 7.23
C LEU A 131 10.25 -3.62 8.71
#